data_AF-A0A932UD97-F1
#
_entry.id   AF-A0A932UD97-F1
#
_cell.length_a   1.000
_cell.length_b   1.000
_cell.length_c   1.000
_cell.angle_alpha   90.00
_cell.angle_beta   90.00
_cell.angle_gamma   90.00
#
_symmetry.space_group_name_H-M   'P 1'
#
loop_
_entity.id
_entity.type
_entity.pdbx_description
1 polymer ?
#
loop_
_entity_poly.entity_id
_entity_poly.type
_entity_poly.pdbx_seq_one_letter_code
_entity_poly.pdbx_strand_id
1 'polypeptide(L)'
;MTHPTPTPIPARPDFPVTWEQPDDALMCWTLDRMHFPDPMSPLEDAFMRIMAEHGFNSAAAGYALPVRFQARRINTYHYEAIVPLRLPPEELEALGRQSEEMLGAAMARLEELWE
;
A
#
# COMPACT_ATOMS: atom_id res chain seq x y z
N MET A 1 -15.71 12.87 22.88
CA MET A 1 -16.47 11.63 22.59
C MET A 1 -15.47 10.48 22.63
N THR A 2 -15.62 9.53 23.55
CA THR A 2 -14.77 8.33 23.63
C THR A 2 -15.26 7.32 22.60
N HIS A 3 -14.50 7.10 21.54
CA HIS A 3 -14.79 6.02 20.60
C HIS A 3 -14.57 4.68 21.31
N PRO A 4 -15.49 3.70 21.17
CA PRO A 4 -15.26 2.37 21.70
C PRO A 4 -14.01 1.77 21.04
N THR A 5 -13.11 1.20 21.86
CA THR A 5 -11.98 0.43 21.35
C THR A 5 -12.53 -0.75 20.53
N PRO A 6 -12.16 -0.89 19.24
CA PRO A 6 -12.63 -2.01 18.43
C PRO A 6 -12.26 -3.33 19.10
N THR A 7 -13.24 -4.22 19.27
CA THR A 7 -12.98 -5.59 19.72
C THR A 7 -12.69 -6.45 18.49
N PRO A 8 -11.52 -7.11 18.39
CA PRO A 8 -11.20 -7.96 17.26
C PRO A 8 -12.17 -9.14 17.13
N ILE A 9 -12.57 -9.47 15.90
CA ILE A 9 -13.30 -10.71 15.62
C ILE A 9 -12.32 -11.87 15.73
N PRO A 10 -12.59 -12.92 16.53
CA PRO A 10 -11.69 -14.05 16.63
C PRO A 10 -11.58 -14.77 15.28
N ALA A 11 -10.34 -15.01 14.83
CA ALA A 11 -10.09 -15.83 13.65
C ALA A 11 -10.66 -17.24 13.89
N ARG A 12 -11.28 -17.81 12.85
CA ARG A 12 -11.71 -19.20 12.94
C ARG A 12 -10.47 -20.12 13.03
N PRO A 13 -10.52 -21.22 13.81
CA PRO A 13 -9.38 -22.13 13.94
C PRO A 13 -8.86 -22.71 12.61
N ASP A 14 -9.73 -22.81 11.60
CA ASP A 14 -9.44 -23.29 10.25
C ASP A 14 -9.02 -22.18 9.27
N PHE A 15 -9.01 -20.92 9.70
CA PHE A 15 -8.56 -19.77 8.91
C PHE A 15 -7.48 -18.98 9.67
N PRO A 16 -6.32 -19.59 9.97
CA PRO A 16 -5.23 -18.89 10.63
C PRO A 16 -4.70 -17.81 9.69
N VAL A 17 -4.60 -16.57 10.19
CA VAL A 17 -3.87 -15.50 9.52
C VAL A 17 -2.49 -15.44 10.13
N THR A 18 -1.48 -15.80 9.35
CA THR A 18 -0.08 -15.64 9.74
C THR A 18 0.46 -14.37 9.10
N TRP A 19 0.91 -13.45 9.93
CA TRP A 19 1.56 -12.22 9.47
C TRP A 19 3.03 -12.48 9.16
N GLU A 20 3.50 -11.95 8.03
CA GLU A 20 4.93 -12.04 7.67
C GLU A 20 5.76 -11.16 8.61
N GLN A 21 5.24 -9.97 8.93
CA GLN A 21 5.79 -9.06 9.94
C GLN A 21 4.74 -8.73 11.01
N PRO A 22 5.11 -8.56 12.30
CA PRO A 22 4.15 -8.19 13.34
C PRO A 22 3.34 -6.92 13.01
N ASP A 23 3.99 -5.94 12.36
CA ASP A 23 3.37 -4.67 11.98
C ASP A 23 2.29 -4.82 10.89
N ASP A 24 2.30 -5.90 10.10
CA ASP A 24 1.28 -6.16 9.07
C ASP A 24 -0.12 -6.30 9.72
N ALA A 25 -0.19 -6.75 10.98
CA ALA A 25 -1.44 -6.87 11.72
C ALA A 25 -2.14 -5.53 12.00
N LEU A 26 -1.40 -4.42 11.90
CA LEU A 26 -1.88 -3.07 12.19
C LEU A 26 -2.36 -2.33 10.94
N MET A 27 -2.24 -2.95 9.77
CA MET A 27 -2.56 -2.31 8.49
C MET A 27 -4.03 -2.51 8.11
N CYS A 28 -4.60 -1.51 7.43
CA CYS A 28 -5.92 -1.60 6.82
C CYS A 28 -5.79 -2.25 5.44
N TRP A 29 -5.78 -3.59 5.40
CA TRP A 29 -5.67 -4.35 4.17
C TRP A 29 -6.94 -4.29 3.32
N THR A 30 -6.76 -4.03 2.02
CA THR A 30 -7.83 -4.09 1.01
C THR A 30 -7.60 -5.30 0.12
N LEU A 31 -8.64 -6.11 -0.08
CA LEU A 31 -8.62 -7.22 -1.03
C LEU A 31 -8.92 -6.68 -2.44
N ASP A 32 -7.93 -6.69 -3.32
CA ASP A 32 -8.10 -6.19 -4.69
C ASP A 32 -8.62 -7.27 -5.65
N ARG A 33 -9.92 -7.51 -5.59
CA ARG A 33 -10.58 -8.46 -6.52
C ARG A 33 -10.81 -7.89 -7.90
N MET A 34 -10.66 -6.57 -8.10
CA MET A 34 -10.89 -5.95 -9.39
C MET A 34 -9.76 -6.35 -10.36
N HIS A 35 -8.52 -6.34 -9.89
CA HIS A 35 -7.35 -6.71 -10.70
C HIS A 35 -6.89 -8.14 -10.45
N PHE A 36 -7.11 -8.69 -9.24
CA PHE A 36 -6.67 -10.04 -8.84
C PHE A 36 -7.85 -10.86 -8.26
N PRO A 37 -8.80 -11.30 -9.11
CA PRO A 37 -10.02 -11.96 -8.63
C PRO A 37 -9.77 -13.36 -8.05
N ASP A 38 -8.69 -14.02 -8.47
CA ASP A 38 -8.38 -15.42 -8.19
C ASP A 38 -7.22 -15.58 -7.20
N PRO A 39 -7.07 -16.76 -6.56
CA PRO A 39 -5.91 -17.08 -5.75
C PRO A 39 -4.58 -16.89 -6.50
N MET A 40 -3.67 -16.15 -5.87
CA MET A 40 -2.33 -15.86 -6.35
C MET A 40 -1.35 -16.95 -5.90
N SER A 41 -0.58 -17.47 -6.84
CA SER A 41 0.54 -18.39 -6.57
C SER A 41 1.72 -17.67 -5.91
N PRO A 42 2.64 -18.39 -5.25
CA PRO A 42 3.84 -17.77 -4.66
C PRO A 42 4.73 -17.05 -5.67
N LEU A 43 4.80 -17.52 -6.92
CA LEU A 43 5.60 -16.87 -7.96
C LEU A 43 4.98 -15.54 -8.41
N GLU A 44 3.65 -15.50 -8.55
CA GLU A 44 2.92 -14.27 -8.88
C GLU A 44 3.06 -13.23 -7.76
N ASP A 45 2.99 -13.63 -6.48
CA ASP A 45 3.22 -12.73 -5.34
C ASP A 45 4.65 -12.17 -5.33
N ALA A 46 5.66 -13.03 -5.54
CA ALA A 46 7.05 -12.59 -5.63
C ALA A 46 7.24 -11.56 -6.77
N PHE A 47 6.59 -11.78 -7.91
CA PHE A 47 6.63 -10.83 -9.02
C PHE A 47 5.90 -9.52 -8.68
N MET A 48 4.76 -9.59 -7.99
CA MET A 48 4.00 -8.41 -7.59
C MET A 48 4.68 -7.55 -6.56
N ARG A 49 5.43 -8.14 -5.62
CA ARG A 49 6.26 -7.39 -4.68
C ARG A 49 7.36 -6.59 -5.39
N ILE A 50 7.89 -7.09 -6.50
CA ILE A 50 8.89 -6.36 -7.28
C ILE A 50 8.20 -5.29 -8.15
N MET A 51 7.22 -5.67 -8.95
CA MET A 51 6.65 -4.74 -9.92
C MET A 51 5.76 -3.68 -9.27
N ALA A 52 4.84 -4.09 -8.40
CA ALA A 52 3.90 -3.16 -7.76
C ALA A 52 4.54 -2.51 -6.54
N GLU A 53 4.98 -3.28 -5.54
CA GLU A 53 5.43 -2.68 -4.27
C GLU A 53 6.75 -1.92 -4.41
N HIS A 54 7.79 -2.54 -4.97
CA HIS A 54 9.06 -1.84 -5.15
C HIS A 54 8.93 -0.72 -6.19
N GLY A 55 8.26 -0.97 -7.33
CA GLY A 55 8.03 0.02 -8.38
C GLY A 55 7.29 1.26 -7.87
N PHE A 56 6.14 1.07 -7.21
CA PHE A 56 5.37 2.16 -6.62
C PHE A 56 6.18 2.93 -5.59
N ASN A 57 6.83 2.25 -4.64
CA ASN A 57 7.57 2.93 -3.58
C ASN A 57 8.78 3.71 -4.10
N SER A 58 9.42 3.23 -5.18
CA SER A 58 10.49 3.95 -5.86
C SER A 58 9.96 5.24 -6.51
N ALA A 59 8.86 5.16 -7.25
CA ALA A 59 8.21 6.33 -7.85
C ALA A 59 7.70 7.30 -6.77
N ALA A 60 7.11 6.78 -5.69
CA ALA A 60 6.63 7.57 -4.57
C ALA A 60 7.74 8.40 -3.94
N ALA A 61 8.92 7.82 -3.74
CA ALA A 61 10.09 8.58 -3.29
C ALA A 61 10.51 9.66 -4.31
N GLY A 62 10.48 9.35 -5.61
CA GLY A 62 10.83 10.28 -6.68
C GLY A 62 9.88 11.48 -6.82
N TYR A 63 8.60 11.31 -6.50
CA TYR A 63 7.57 12.35 -6.56
C TYR A 63 7.14 12.88 -5.19
N ALA A 64 7.95 12.64 -4.15
CA ALA A 64 7.67 13.08 -2.79
C ALA A 64 6.28 12.64 -2.27
N LEU A 65 5.74 11.52 -2.71
CA LEU A 65 4.45 11.03 -2.22
C LEU A 65 4.57 10.65 -0.73
N PRO A 66 3.70 11.17 0.16
CA PRO A 66 3.81 10.95 1.61
C PRO A 66 3.24 9.59 2.06
N VAL A 67 3.34 8.58 1.21
CA VAL A 67 2.76 7.24 1.43
C VAL A 67 3.73 6.13 1.05
N ARG A 68 3.48 4.94 1.57
CA ARG A 68 4.04 3.68 1.09
C ARG A 68 2.92 2.75 0.67
N PHE A 69 3.16 2.00 -0.39
CA PHE A 69 2.37 0.85 -0.76
C PHE A 69 2.99 -0.41 -0.16
N GLN A 70 2.16 -1.33 0.31
CA GLN A 70 2.54 -2.67 0.73
C GLN A 70 1.63 -3.69 0.08
N ALA A 71 2.20 -4.74 -0.49
CA ALA A 71 1.48 -5.91 -0.99
C ALA A 71 1.75 -7.12 -0.11
N ARG A 72 0.71 -7.88 0.21
CA ARG A 72 0.83 -9.16 0.91
C ARG A 72 -0.10 -10.19 0.29
N ARG A 73 0.45 -11.38 0.09
CA ARG A 73 -0.36 -12.59 -0.17
C ARG A 73 -0.85 -13.18 1.15
N ILE A 74 -2.10 -12.92 1.50
CA ILE A 74 -2.75 -13.43 2.71
C ILE A 74 -3.78 -14.49 2.31
N ASN A 75 -3.64 -15.72 2.85
CA ASN A 75 -4.52 -16.85 2.53
C ASN A 75 -4.74 -17.04 1.04
N THR A 76 -3.66 -17.00 0.27
CA THR A 76 -3.61 -17.13 -1.19
C THR A 76 -4.17 -15.96 -2.00
N TYR A 77 -4.65 -14.88 -1.38
CA TYR A 77 -5.18 -13.73 -2.11
C TYR A 77 -4.27 -12.51 -1.96
N HIS A 78 -4.32 -11.64 -2.96
CA HIS A 78 -3.58 -10.39 -3.00
C HIS A 78 -4.27 -9.30 -2.18
N TYR A 79 -3.57 -8.79 -1.18
CA TYR A 79 -4.01 -7.67 -0.37
C TYR A 79 -3.03 -6.52 -0.47
N GLU A 80 -3.58 -5.31 -0.45
CA GLU A 80 -2.83 -4.08 -0.57
C GLU A 80 -3.13 -3.15 0.61
N ALA A 81 -2.14 -2.37 1.00
CA ALA A 81 -2.29 -1.27 1.93
C ALA A 81 -1.47 -0.09 1.44
N ILE A 82 -2.10 1.08 1.36
CA ILE A 82 -1.40 2.37 1.18
C ILE A 82 -1.44 3.06 2.53
N VAL A 83 -0.26 3.32 3.10
CA VAL A 83 -0.12 3.86 4.45
C VAL A 83 0.72 5.13 4.44
N PRO A 84 0.40 6.14 5.26
CA PRO A 84 1.25 7.31 5.40
C PRO A 84 2.67 6.95 5.85
N LEU A 85 3.65 7.76 5.47
CA LEU A 85 4.99 7.66 6.05
C LEU A 85 4.93 7.91 7.57
N ARG A 86 5.84 7.27 8.32
CA ARG A 86 5.98 7.49 9.77
C ARG A 86 6.75 8.79 10.03
N LEU A 87 6.10 9.92 9.78
CA LEU A 87 6.63 11.28 9.97
C LEU A 87 5.64 12.12 10.79
N PRO A 88 6.11 13.23 11.42
CA PRO A 88 5.22 14.21 12.03
C PRO A 88 4.19 14.78 11.03
N PRO A 89 2.97 15.16 11.47
CA PRO A 89 1.94 15.67 10.58
C PRO A 89 2.37 16.87 9.74
N GLU A 90 3.12 17.80 10.31
CA GLU A 90 3.64 18.99 9.62
C GLU A 90 4.61 18.63 8.49
N GLU A 91 5.41 17.58 8.67
CA GLU A 91 6.32 17.07 7.65
C GLU A 91 5.55 16.35 6.55
N LEU A 92 4.52 15.55 6.90
CA LEU A 92 3.63 14.92 5.92
C LEU A 92 2.91 15.97 5.06
N GLU A 93 2.42 17.05 5.66
CA GLU A 93 1.79 18.15 4.92
C GLU A 93 2.75 18.88 4.00
N ALA A 94 3.98 19.16 4.46
CA ALA A 94 5.01 19.77 3.64
C ALA A 94 5.38 18.90 2.44
N LEU A 95 5.55 17.60 2.69
CA LEU A 95 5.84 16.61 1.66
C LEU A 95 4.66 16.46 0.68
N GLY A 96 3.42 16.49 1.17
CA GLY A 96 2.21 16.49 0.36
C GLY A 96 2.14 17.68 -0.60
N ARG A 97 2.41 18.90 -0.13
CA ARG A 97 2.47 20.10 -0.99
C ARG A 97 3.53 19.98 -2.07
N GLN A 98 4.73 19.52 -1.71
CA GLN A 98 5.79 19.26 -2.67
C GLN A 98 5.37 18.21 -3.70
N SER A 99 4.68 17.15 -3.27
CA SER A 99 4.19 16.10 -4.15
C SER A 99 3.18 16.63 -5.16
N GLU A 100 2.22 17.45 -4.72
CA GLU A 100 1.23 18.09 -5.59
C GLU A 100 1.90 18.94 -6.68
N GLU A 101 2.92 19.73 -6.32
CA GLU A 101 3.69 20.53 -7.29
C GLU A 101 4.44 19.64 -8.30
N MET A 102 5.14 18.61 -7.81
CA MET A 102 5.94 17.71 -8.66
C MET A 102 5.07 16.87 -9.59
N LEU A 103 3.97 16.30 -9.08
CA LEU A 103 3.02 15.54 -9.88
C LEU A 103 2.29 16.43 -10.87
N GLY A 104 1.90 17.66 -10.47
CA GLY A 104 1.31 18.63 -11.37
C GLY A 104 2.24 18.95 -12.56
N ALA A 105 3.52 19.20 -12.28
CA ALA A 105 4.53 19.45 -13.31
C ALA A 105 4.77 18.24 -14.22
N ALA A 106 4.80 17.02 -13.66
CA ALA A 106 4.94 15.79 -14.42
C ALA A 106 3.72 15.52 -15.31
N MET A 107 2.51 15.69 -14.78
CA MET A 107 1.26 15.51 -15.53
C MET A 107 1.11 16.51 -16.67
N ALA A 108 1.58 17.75 -16.49
CA ALA A 108 1.61 18.75 -17.56
C ALA A 108 2.48 18.34 -18.76
N ARG A 109 3.40 17.38 -18.58
CA ARG A 109 4.29 16.83 -19.60
C ARG A 109 4.03 15.34 -19.87
N LEU A 110 2.88 14.81 -19.44
CA LEU A 110 2.64 13.38 -19.47
C LEU A 110 2.78 12.78 -20.87
N GLU A 111 2.26 13.46 -21.89
CA GLU A 111 2.37 13.01 -23.29
C GLU A 111 3.84 12.90 -23.74
N GLU A 112 4.66 13.92 -23.45
CA GLU A 112 6.09 13.92 -23.77
C GLU A 112 6.87 12.84 -23.02
N LEU A 113 6.48 12.53 -21.78
CA LEU A 113 7.14 11.52 -20.95
C LEU A 113 6.71 10.09 -21.29
N TRP A 114 5.59 9.94 -22.00
CA TRP A 114 5.01 8.65 -22.34
C TRP A 114 5.54 8.08 -23.66
N GLU A 115 5.83 8.94 -24.63
CA GLU A 115 6.46 8.59 -25.91
C GLU A 115 7.97 8.30 -25.78
#